data_AF-A0A976KBG2-F1
#
_entry.id   AF-A0A976KBG2-F1
#
_cell.length_a   1.000
_cell.length_b   1.000
_cell.length_c   1.000
_cell.angle_alpha   90.00
_cell.angle_beta   90.00
_cell.angle_gamma   90.00
#
_symmetry.space_group_name_H-M   'P 1'
#
loop_
_entity.id
_entity.type
_entity.pdbx_description
1 polymer ?
#
loop_
_entity_poly.entity_id
_entity_poly.type
_entity_poly.pdbx_seq_one_letter_code
_entity_poly.pdbx_strand_id
1 'polypeptide(L)'
;RISHTLDPRTGYPITHRLTSASVVTGECVQADAWATALLVLGPDGVELAEELGLAAFFLERNPNGGFTEHRTTAFDGLMDITAD
;
A
#
# COMPACT_ATOMS: atom_id res chain seq x y z
N ARG A 1 -13.84 12.06 -0.30
CA ARG A 1 -12.41 12.35 -0.07
C ARG A 1 -11.84 12.85 -1.38
N ILE A 2 -11.08 13.95 -1.37
CA ILE A 2 -10.22 14.33 -2.49
C ILE A 2 -8.79 14.02 -2.03
N SER A 3 -8.06 13.20 -2.76
CA SER A 3 -6.68 12.85 -2.43
C SER A 3 -5.72 13.98 -2.84
N HIS A 4 -4.61 14.14 -2.12
CA HIS A 4 -3.49 14.96 -2.59
C HIS A 4 -2.50 14.18 -3.48
N THR A 5 -2.66 12.86 -3.56
CA THR A 5 -1.88 11.98 -4.42
C THR A 5 -2.52 11.99 -5.80
N LEU A 6 -1.72 12.30 -6.82
CA LEU A 6 -2.18 12.39 -8.20
C LEU A 6 -1.84 11.11 -8.96
N ASP A 7 -2.75 10.68 -9.84
CA ASP A 7 -2.44 9.67 -10.85
C ASP A 7 -1.72 10.36 -12.01
N PRO A 8 -0.42 10.05 -12.27
CA PRO A 8 0.34 10.70 -13.32
C PRO A 8 -0.19 10.43 -14.73
N ARG A 9 -0.98 9.36 -14.93
CA ARG A 9 -1.60 9.04 -16.23
C ARG A 9 -2.71 10.01 -16.60
N THR A 10 -3.37 10.58 -15.59
CA THR A 10 -4.54 11.44 -15.77
C THR A 10 -4.29 12.89 -15.35
N GLY A 11 -3.33 13.13 -14.47
CA GLY A 11 -3.09 14.43 -13.84
C GLY A 11 -4.10 14.79 -12.75
N TYR A 12 -5.01 13.88 -12.39
CA TYR A 12 -6.06 14.11 -11.38
C TYR A 12 -5.79 13.32 -10.09
N PRO A 13 -6.41 13.74 -8.95
CA PRO A 13 -6.37 12.97 -7.72
C PRO A 13 -6.84 11.51 -7.88
N ILE A 14 -6.17 10.57 -7.21
CA ILE A 14 -6.61 9.17 -7.12
C ILE A 14 -8.01 9.07 -6.48
N THR A 15 -8.83 8.14 -6.99
CA THR A 15 -10.26 8.03 -6.64
C THR A 15 -10.64 6.72 -5.92
N HIS A 16 -9.71 5.75 -5.83
CA HIS A 16 -9.95 4.48 -5.16
C HIS A 16 -10.03 4.62 -3.62
N ARG A 17 -10.44 3.52 -2.97
CA ARG A 17 -10.66 3.45 -1.51
C ARG A 17 -9.43 3.03 -0.71
N LEU A 18 -8.34 2.61 -1.36
CA LEU A 18 -7.06 2.41 -0.68
C LEU A 18 -6.59 3.75 -0.07
N THR A 19 -6.46 3.78 1.25
CA THR A 19 -6.18 5.00 2.02
C THR A 19 -4.79 5.06 2.63
N SER A 20 -4.14 3.90 2.79
CA SER A 20 -2.79 3.79 3.32
C SER A 20 -2.04 2.68 2.60
N ALA A 21 -0.76 2.91 2.37
CA ALA A 21 0.22 1.91 1.96
C ALA A 21 1.46 2.12 2.84
N SER A 22 1.88 1.07 3.53
CA SER A 22 3.09 1.04 4.36
C SER A 22 4.01 -0.01 3.79
N VAL A 23 5.27 0.32 3.56
CA VAL A 23 6.26 -0.59 2.97
C VAL A 23 7.48 -0.66 3.87
N VAL A 24 7.99 -1.87 4.12
CA VAL A 24 9.21 -2.11 4.88
C VAL A 24 10.29 -2.61 3.93
N THR A 25 11.42 -1.91 3.90
CA THR A 25 12.63 -2.32 3.17
C THR A 25 13.86 -1.94 3.98
N GLY A 26 15.05 -2.39 3.54
CA GLY A 26 16.32 -2.00 4.16
C GLY A 26 16.71 -0.54 3.94
N GLU A 27 16.08 0.15 2.98
CA GLU A 27 16.44 1.50 2.56
C GLU A 27 15.22 2.42 2.59
N CYS A 28 15.24 3.45 3.43
CA CYS A 28 14.10 4.36 3.65
C CYS A 28 13.60 5.00 2.33
N VAL A 29 14.51 5.35 1.43
CA VAL A 29 14.16 5.93 0.13
C VAL A 29 13.36 4.97 -0.76
N GLN A 30 13.64 3.65 -0.68
CA GLN A 30 12.88 2.65 -1.43
C GLN A 30 11.51 2.44 -0.81
N ALA A 31 11.42 2.40 0.53
CA ALA A 31 10.15 2.29 1.23
C ALA A 31 9.20 3.44 0.87
N ASP A 32 9.67 4.69 0.90
CA ASP A 32 8.87 5.87 0.58
C ASP A 32 8.41 5.90 -0.88
N ALA A 33 9.32 5.57 -1.81
CA ALA A 33 9.02 5.49 -3.24
C ALA A 33 7.95 4.42 -3.53
N TRP A 34 8.11 3.21 -2.98
CA TRP A 34 7.15 2.13 -3.17
C TRP A 34 5.81 2.43 -2.51
N ALA A 35 5.79 2.94 -1.28
CA ALA A 35 4.53 3.31 -0.62
C ALA A 35 3.72 4.29 -1.46
N THR A 36 4.38 5.30 -2.04
CA THR A 36 3.73 6.26 -2.94
C THR A 36 3.25 5.60 -4.23
N ALA A 37 4.10 4.81 -4.90
CA ALA A 37 3.76 4.17 -6.17
C ALA A 37 2.57 3.20 -6.02
N LEU A 38 2.59 2.36 -4.99
CA LEU A 38 1.54 1.39 -4.73
C LEU A 38 0.22 2.09 -4.32
N LEU A 39 0.31 3.19 -3.56
CA LEU A 39 -0.87 4.00 -3.25
C LEU A 39 -1.45 4.70 -4.49
N VAL A 40 -0.64 5.05 -5.48
CA VAL A 40 -1.11 5.57 -6.77
C VAL A 40 -1.85 4.50 -7.58
N LEU A 41 -1.33 3.26 -7.56
CA LEU A 41 -1.92 2.13 -8.27
C LEU A 41 -3.23 1.63 -7.63
N GLY A 42 -3.39 1.77 -6.31
CA GLY A 42 -4.61 1.34 -5.62
C GLY A 42 -4.68 -0.18 -5.53
N PRO A 43 -5.84 -0.82 -5.83
CA PRO A 43 -6.00 -2.28 -5.76
C PRO A 43 -4.93 -3.05 -6.56
N ASP A 44 -4.61 -2.59 -7.77
CA ASP A 44 -3.56 -3.18 -8.61
C ASP A 44 -2.17 -3.11 -7.93
N GLY A 45 -1.96 -2.12 -7.06
CA GLY A 45 -0.75 -1.98 -6.26
C GLY A 45 -0.64 -3.05 -5.17
N VAL A 46 -1.75 -3.56 -4.64
CA VAL A 46 -1.74 -4.66 -3.67
C VAL A 46 -1.25 -5.95 -4.35
N GLU A 47 -1.78 -6.25 -5.54
CA GLU A 47 -1.38 -7.41 -6.34
C GLU A 47 0.09 -7.31 -6.76
N LEU A 48 0.52 -6.14 -7.27
CA LEU A 48 1.91 -5.91 -7.65
C LEU A 48 2.89 -6.05 -6.48
N ALA A 49 2.51 -5.60 -5.28
CA ALA A 49 3.37 -5.71 -4.10
C ALA A 49 3.63 -7.18 -3.74
N GLU A 50 2.61 -8.04 -3.85
CA GLU A 50 2.75 -9.47 -3.63
C GLU A 50 3.64 -10.11 -4.69
N GLU A 51 3.42 -9.79 -5.98
CA GLU A 51 4.21 -10.31 -7.09
C GLU A 51 5.71 -9.94 -6.98
N LEU A 52 6.00 -8.72 -6.49
CA LEU A 52 7.36 -8.25 -6.28
C LEU A 52 7.99 -8.71 -4.96
N GLY A 53 7.24 -9.40 -4.09
CA GLY A 53 7.71 -9.83 -2.77
C GLY A 53 8.04 -8.66 -1.84
N LEU A 54 7.38 -7.52 -2.02
CA LEU A 54 7.56 -6.35 -1.14
C LEU A 54 6.85 -6.62 0.18
N ALA A 55 7.49 -6.33 1.31
CA ALA A 55 6.81 -6.35 2.60
C ALA A 55 5.92 -5.11 2.73
N ALA A 56 4.65 -5.24 2.35
CA ALA A 56 3.69 -4.15 2.34
C ALA A 56 2.40 -4.47 3.13
N PHE A 57 1.85 -3.42 3.74
CA PHE A 57 0.60 -3.42 4.48
C PHE A 57 -0.28 -2.27 3.98
N PHE A 58 -1.55 -2.55 3.71
CA PHE A 58 -2.48 -1.57 3.16
C PHE A 58 -3.77 -1.49 3.96
N LEU A 59 -4.37 -0.29 3.97
CA LEU A 59 -5.69 -0.06 4.54
C LEU A 59 -6.64 0.47 3.46
N GLU A 60 -7.70 -0.28 3.20
CA GLU A 60 -8.80 0.11 2.35
C GLU A 60 -10.03 0.51 3.18
N ARG A 61 -10.61 1.68 2.90
CA ARG A 61 -11.79 2.14 3.63
C ARG A 61 -13.07 1.53 3.07
N ASN A 62 -13.80 0.81 3.91
CA ASN A 62 -15.07 0.20 3.54
C ASN A 62 -16.20 1.24 3.36
N PRO A 63 -17.21 0.98 2.51
CA PRO A 63 -18.32 1.91 2.28
C PRO A 63 -19.15 2.24 3.51
N ASN A 64 -19.27 1.29 4.44
CA ASN A 64 -20.06 1.38 5.68
C ASN A 64 -19.22 1.82 6.91
N GLY A 65 -17.97 2.24 6.70
CA GLY A 65 -17.03 2.55 7.78
C GLY A 65 -16.11 1.38 8.13
N GLY A 66 -15.09 1.65 8.94
CA GLY A 66 -14.00 0.70 9.19
C GLY A 66 -13.02 0.57 8.02
N PHE A 67 -12.14 -0.43 8.13
CA PHE A 67 -11.09 -0.70 7.17
C PHE A 67 -10.98 -2.20 6.89
N THR A 68 -10.59 -2.53 5.66
CA THR A 68 -10.09 -3.85 5.27
C THR A 68 -8.58 -3.75 5.18
N GLU A 69 -7.89 -4.71 5.79
CA GLU A 69 -6.44 -4.83 5.73
C GLU A 69 -6.05 -5.74 4.57
N HIS A 70 -5.02 -5.33 3.83
CA HIS A 70 -4.34 -6.19 2.86
C HIS A 70 -2.88 -6.30 3.27
N ARG A 71 -2.36 -7.52 3.33
CA ARG A 71 -0.97 -7.80 3.74
C ARG A 71 -0.33 -8.70 2.72
N THR A 72 0.90 -8.38 2.36
CA THR A 72 1.72 -9.28 1.53
C THR A 72 2.30 -10.40 2.38
N THR A 73 2.58 -11.56 1.77
CA THR A 73 3.27 -12.68 2.44
C THR A 73 4.60 -12.24 3.07
N ALA A 74 5.34 -11.37 2.39
CA ALA A 74 6.61 -10.84 2.88
C ALA A 74 6.44 -9.96 4.14
N PHE A 75 5.32 -9.24 4.27
CA PHE A 75 5.02 -8.45 5.45
C PHE A 75 4.68 -9.33 6.64
N ASP A 76 3.83 -10.35 6.45
CA ASP A 76 3.48 -11.29 7.52
C ASP A 76 4.72 -12.03 8.03
N GLY A 77 5.61 -12.45 7.13
CA GLY A 77 6.89 -13.06 7.51
C GLY A 77 7.80 -12.16 8.37
N LEU A 78 7.73 -10.84 8.23
CA LEU A 78 8.45 -9.92 9.12
C LEU A 78 7.81 -9.81 10.50
N MET A 79 6.47 -9.79 10.56
CA MET A 79 5.74 -9.63 11.81
C MET A 79 5.91 -10.86 12.70
N ASP A 80 5.93 -12.06 12.12
CA ASP A 80 6.12 -13.32 12.84
C ASP A 80 7.52 -13.41 13.51
N ILE A 81 8.55 -12.81 12.91
CA ILE A 81 9.92 -12.78 13.48
C ILE A 81 10.00 -11.88 14.72
N THR A 82 9.12 -10.88 14.83
CA THR A 82 9.13 -9.90 15.93
C THR A 82 8.24 -10.25 17.11
N ALA A 83 7.51 -11.36 17.03
CA ALA A 83 6.56 -11.80 18.06
C ALA A 83 7.19 -12.68 19.17
N ASP A 84 8.48 -12.99 19.07
CA ASP A 84 9.29 -13.71 20.07
C ASP A 84 10.22 -12.78 20.88
#